data_AF-A0A5P5ZK73-F1
#
_entry.id   AF-A0A5P5ZK73-F1
#
_cell.length_a   1.000
_cell.length_b   1.000
_cell.length_c   1.000
_cell.angle_alpha   90.00
_cell.angle_beta   90.00
_cell.angle_gamma   90.00
#
_symmetry.space_group_name_H-M   'P 1'
#
loop_
_entity.id
_entity.type
_entity.pdbx_description
1 polymer ?
#
loop_
_entity_poly.entity_id
_entity_poly.type
_entity_poly.pdbx_seq_one_letter_code
_entity_poly.pdbx_strand_id
1 'polypeptide(L)'
;MEDSTQIEPAAAKQTSKPDLSTFPGLSMFFTDVKNADAKDNAAKTPAQDTNAGKNDQDQADAKSDKTSTATLTSAEKTPAAPKKDDALTTAASDLQSAIDKGDAYVNSDKFTQMTVEKQKQLRDAIQTGKELMAKYNTMQTAMNSAALEVDQNNKNKAETKADANVAALTTLNVNNNTSADINKNPSIDNPTTDPNKTPATDITTITAPELIQATQNIIMLLGTPAVNNNISWDTTTQTVTISAGEINNNWTSVLPDGFKVKHIIINGKVTVANGDATELFSLDQYTWALSTLQDITGIDKLDTHDIVNMSKMFESDSNLTSLDVSKFDTSNVTNMSEMFNGVPALTSLDVSNFNTSNVTSMYEMFAGDMGLTSLNVSSFDTSNVTDMHEMFEDTNNLTSLNISNFNTNNVTNMDSMFQRSGLEKLTLGE
;
A
#
# COMPACT_ATOMS: atom_id res chain seq x y z
N MET A 1 -52.45 21.67 35.30
CA MET A 1 -52.23 22.69 34.26
C MET A 1 -51.37 22.01 33.22
N GLU A 2 -51.95 21.92 32.02
CA GLU A 2 -51.36 21.34 30.82
C GLU A 2 -50.01 22.01 30.53
N ASP A 3 -49.03 21.23 30.08
CA ASP A 3 -48.13 21.76 29.07
C ASP A 3 -47.72 20.67 28.08
N SER A 4 -47.73 21.09 26.83
CA SER A 4 -47.90 20.27 25.65
C SER A 4 -46.55 19.95 25.01
N THR A 5 -46.44 18.71 24.55
CA THR A 5 -45.34 18.23 23.72
C THR A 5 -45.26 19.01 22.40
N GLN A 6 -44.20 19.82 22.22
CA GLN A 6 -43.73 20.23 20.89
C GLN A 6 -42.48 19.41 20.53
N ILE A 7 -42.62 18.61 19.49
CA ILE A 7 -41.53 17.97 18.75
C ILE A 7 -41.27 18.87 17.53
N GLU A 8 -40.08 19.47 17.45
CA GLU A 8 -39.55 20.11 16.23
C GLU A 8 -38.50 19.21 15.56
N PRO A 9 -38.32 19.31 14.22
CA PRO A 9 -37.64 18.31 13.42
C PRO A 9 -36.11 18.47 13.42
N ALA A 10 -35.42 17.34 13.33
CA ALA A 10 -33.98 17.26 13.18
C ALA A 10 -33.50 17.97 11.89
N ALA A 11 -32.74 19.05 12.05
CA ALA A 11 -31.96 19.64 10.95
C ALA A 11 -30.78 18.72 10.61
N ALA A 12 -30.73 18.26 9.36
CA ALA A 12 -29.60 17.53 8.81
C ALA A 12 -28.34 18.42 8.84
N LYS A 13 -27.36 18.07 9.69
CA LYS A 13 -26.01 18.64 9.62
C LYS A 13 -25.33 18.13 8.36
N GLN A 14 -25.20 19.01 7.38
CA GLN A 14 -24.35 18.86 6.21
C GLN A 14 -22.88 18.79 6.69
N THR A 15 -22.30 17.60 6.76
CA THR A 15 -20.87 17.44 7.02
C THR A 15 -20.11 17.85 5.76
N SER A 16 -19.41 18.99 5.82
CA SER A 16 -18.48 19.43 4.79
C SER A 16 -17.42 18.34 4.54
N LYS A 17 -17.21 17.96 3.27
CA LYS A 17 -16.09 17.10 2.88
C LYS A 17 -14.77 17.71 3.38
N PRO A 18 -13.83 16.89 3.89
CA PRO A 18 -12.53 17.40 4.32
C PRO A 18 -11.77 17.99 3.13
N ASP A 19 -11.21 19.18 3.34
CA ASP A 19 -10.35 19.87 2.39
C ASP A 19 -8.96 19.20 2.40
N LEU A 20 -8.72 18.38 1.38
CA LEU A 20 -7.51 17.60 1.18
C LEU A 20 -6.26 18.47 0.92
N SER A 21 -6.42 19.78 0.72
CA SER A 21 -5.29 20.72 0.54
C SER A 21 -4.54 21.02 1.85
N THR A 22 -5.06 20.58 2.99
CA THR A 22 -4.49 20.86 4.32
C THR A 22 -3.65 19.73 4.92
N PHE A 23 -3.50 18.59 4.22
CA PHE A 23 -2.69 17.46 4.67
C PHE A 23 -1.19 17.68 4.37
N PRO A 24 -0.32 17.74 5.40
CA PRO A 24 1.13 17.85 5.17
C PRO A 24 1.66 16.51 4.62
N GLY A 25 2.10 16.52 3.36
CA GLY A 25 2.58 15.35 2.61
C GLY A 25 2.14 15.30 1.14
N LEU A 26 1.15 16.12 0.75
CA LEU A 26 0.61 16.16 -0.63
C LEU A 26 1.23 17.26 -1.51
N SER A 27 2.10 18.13 -0.97
CA SER A 27 2.66 19.26 -1.75
C SER A 27 3.67 18.85 -2.82
N MET A 28 4.19 17.62 -2.80
CA MET A 28 5.13 17.13 -3.82
C MET A 28 4.45 16.66 -5.12
N PHE A 29 3.11 16.58 -5.16
CA PHE A 29 2.37 16.11 -6.35
C PHE A 29 1.67 17.22 -7.15
N PHE A 30 1.76 18.47 -6.71
CA PHE A 30 1.21 19.62 -7.43
C PHE A 30 2.27 20.69 -7.67
N THR A 31 3.19 20.38 -8.58
CA THR A 31 3.88 21.43 -9.34
C THR A 31 3.46 21.34 -10.79
N ASP A 32 3.01 22.49 -11.29
CA ASP A 32 2.75 22.88 -12.68
C ASP A 32 1.48 22.36 -13.36
N VAL A 33 0.35 22.99 -12.99
CA VAL A 33 -0.71 23.30 -13.95
C VAL A 33 -0.99 24.81 -13.93
N LYS A 34 -0.12 25.60 -14.55
CA LYS A 34 -0.50 26.85 -15.20
C LYS A 34 0.32 27.05 -16.48
N ASN A 35 -0.40 27.31 -17.56
CA ASN A 35 0.03 27.68 -18.92
C ASN A 35 0.46 26.56 -19.87
N ALA A 36 -0.50 26.04 -20.63
CA ALA A 36 -0.28 25.64 -22.03
C ALA A 36 -1.60 25.73 -22.82
N ASP A 37 -2.13 26.95 -22.98
CA ASP A 37 -3.11 27.26 -24.03
C ASP A 37 -2.64 28.54 -24.74
N ALA A 38 -1.80 28.38 -25.77
CA ALA A 38 -1.71 29.29 -26.91
C ALA A 38 -0.62 28.81 -27.89
N LYS A 39 -1.04 28.64 -29.16
CA LYS A 39 -0.23 28.52 -30.37
C LYS A 39 0.41 27.16 -30.63
N ASP A 40 -0.26 26.34 -31.44
CA ASP A 40 0.24 26.09 -32.79
C ASP A 40 -0.79 25.31 -33.62
N ASN A 41 -1.29 25.93 -34.69
CA ASN A 41 -1.62 25.22 -35.93
C ASN A 41 -1.99 26.25 -37.01
N ALA A 42 -0.97 26.76 -37.69
CA ALA A 42 -1.08 27.33 -39.01
C ALA A 42 -0.20 26.53 -39.98
N ALA A 43 -0.88 25.84 -40.91
CA ALA A 43 -0.46 25.50 -42.27
C ALA A 43 0.75 24.57 -42.48
N LYS A 44 0.51 23.45 -43.18
CA LYS A 44 0.90 23.35 -44.60
C LYS A 44 0.13 22.24 -45.34
N THR A 45 -0.03 22.55 -46.62
CA THR A 45 -1.05 22.17 -47.60
C THR A 45 -0.70 20.89 -48.40
N PRO A 46 -1.64 20.38 -49.24
CA PRO A 46 -1.69 19.03 -49.80
C PRO A 46 -0.98 18.86 -51.15
N ALA A 47 -0.77 17.60 -51.56
CA ALA A 47 -0.33 17.24 -52.91
C ALA A 47 -1.51 17.24 -53.90
N GLN A 48 -1.37 18.03 -54.96
CA GLN A 48 -2.19 17.98 -56.17
C GLN A 48 -1.64 16.91 -57.12
N ASP A 49 -2.55 16.17 -57.76
CA ASP A 49 -2.39 15.74 -59.14
C ASP A 49 -3.62 16.23 -59.92
N THR A 50 -3.42 17.05 -60.93
CA THR A 50 -3.83 16.77 -62.31
C THR A 50 -3.62 17.98 -63.21
N ASN A 51 -3.33 17.65 -64.45
CA ASN A 51 -2.77 18.46 -65.51
C ASN A 51 -3.84 19.22 -66.31
N ALA A 52 -3.39 20.28 -67.01
CA ALA A 52 -3.92 20.90 -68.23
C ALA A 52 -5.06 21.95 -68.16
N GLY A 53 -4.75 23.15 -68.67
CA GLY A 53 -5.47 23.67 -69.84
C GLY A 53 -6.26 24.99 -69.72
N LYS A 54 -5.56 26.11 -69.89
CA LYS A 54 -5.89 27.32 -70.71
C LYS A 54 -7.31 27.91 -70.82
N ASN A 55 -7.31 29.23 -70.59
CA ASN A 55 -7.87 30.35 -71.39
C ASN A 55 -9.33 30.83 -71.22
N ASP A 56 -9.38 32.10 -70.77
CA ASP A 56 -10.04 33.29 -71.35
C ASP A 56 -11.57 33.41 -71.52
N GLN A 57 -12.05 34.49 -70.88
CA GLN A 57 -13.00 35.51 -71.33
C GLN A 57 -14.51 35.25 -71.47
N ASP A 58 -15.22 36.26 -70.94
CA ASP A 58 -16.46 36.89 -71.39
C ASP A 58 -17.77 36.73 -70.60
N GLN A 59 -18.42 37.90 -70.55
CA GLN A 59 -19.61 38.30 -69.82
C GLN A 59 -20.90 37.64 -70.31
N ALA A 60 -21.90 37.64 -69.43
CA ALA A 60 -23.25 38.22 -69.64
C ALA A 60 -24.43 37.31 -69.26
N ASP A 61 -25.27 37.87 -68.39
CA ASP A 61 -26.74 37.85 -68.38
C ASP A 61 -27.55 36.54 -68.28
N ALA A 62 -28.05 36.35 -67.05
CA ALA A 62 -29.47 36.18 -66.69
C ALA A 62 -30.42 35.39 -67.63
N LYS A 63 -30.85 34.20 -67.18
CA LYS A 63 -32.21 33.92 -66.62
C LYS A 63 -32.48 32.40 -66.54
N SER A 64 -33.03 32.01 -65.39
CA SER A 64 -33.88 30.83 -65.10
C SER A 64 -33.67 29.53 -65.88
N ASP A 65 -33.28 28.45 -65.19
CA ASP A 65 -34.27 27.46 -64.73
C ASP A 65 -33.67 26.35 -63.85
N LYS A 66 -34.40 26.03 -62.78
CA LYS A 66 -34.38 24.80 -61.95
C LYS A 66 -33.02 24.23 -61.53
N THR A 67 -32.53 24.64 -60.36
CA THR A 67 -31.72 23.76 -59.49
C THR A 67 -32.45 23.56 -58.17
N SER A 68 -33.05 22.37 -58.02
CA SER A 68 -33.57 21.90 -56.74
C SER A 68 -32.37 21.53 -55.88
N THR A 69 -31.95 22.41 -54.97
CA THR A 69 -30.89 22.10 -54.01
C THR A 69 -31.47 21.22 -52.91
N ALA A 70 -31.28 19.90 -53.03
CA ALA A 70 -31.50 18.98 -51.92
C ALA A 70 -30.56 19.38 -50.78
N THR A 71 -31.14 19.79 -49.65
CA THR A 71 -30.36 20.09 -48.45
C THR A 71 -29.93 18.77 -47.82
N LEU A 72 -28.66 18.40 -48.00
CA LEU A 72 -28.07 17.25 -47.30
C LEU A 72 -27.99 17.59 -45.81
N THR A 73 -28.70 16.84 -44.97
CA THR A 73 -28.62 16.98 -43.52
C THR A 73 -27.20 16.63 -43.06
N SER A 74 -26.56 17.52 -42.30
CA SER A 74 -25.21 17.32 -41.74
C SER A 74 -25.16 16.07 -40.86
N ALA A 75 -24.01 15.38 -40.88
CA ALA A 75 -23.75 14.24 -40.01
C ALA A 75 -23.88 14.66 -38.52
N GLU A 76 -24.75 13.98 -37.77
CA GLU A 76 -24.79 14.12 -36.31
C GLU A 76 -23.42 13.74 -35.74
N LYS A 77 -22.92 14.54 -34.78
CA LYS A 77 -21.70 14.21 -34.04
C LYS A 77 -21.87 12.84 -33.36
N THR A 78 -21.02 11.90 -33.73
CA THR A 78 -20.89 10.60 -33.06
C THR A 78 -20.59 10.81 -31.57
N PRO A 79 -21.27 10.12 -30.63
CA PRO A 79 -20.89 10.14 -29.22
C PRO A 79 -19.44 9.67 -29.07
N ALA A 80 -18.65 10.39 -28.27
CA ALA A 80 -17.26 10.01 -28.01
C ALA A 80 -17.21 8.64 -27.30
N ALA A 81 -16.32 7.76 -27.76
CA ALA A 81 -16.02 6.50 -27.07
C ALA A 81 -15.65 6.76 -25.60
N PRO A 82 -16.04 5.90 -24.65
CA PRO A 82 -15.68 6.07 -23.24
C PRO A 82 -14.16 6.09 -23.10
N LYS A 83 -13.63 7.11 -22.43
CA LYS A 83 -12.19 7.27 -22.19
C LYS A 83 -11.69 6.13 -21.31
N LYS A 84 -10.57 5.52 -21.71
CA LYS A 84 -9.83 4.53 -20.92
C LYS A 84 -9.46 5.15 -19.56
N ASP A 85 -9.85 4.51 -18.46
CA ASP A 85 -9.45 4.93 -17.12
C ASP A 85 -8.02 4.42 -16.84
N ASP A 86 -7.05 5.33 -16.99
CA ASP A 86 -5.63 5.03 -16.81
C ASP A 86 -5.30 4.62 -15.36
N ALA A 87 -6.03 5.13 -14.37
CA ALA A 87 -5.82 4.78 -12.97
C ALA A 87 -6.31 3.36 -12.67
N LEU A 88 -7.47 2.98 -13.20
CA LEU A 88 -8.01 1.62 -13.07
C LEU A 88 -7.13 0.58 -13.77
N THR A 89 -6.62 0.91 -14.95
CA THR A 89 -5.71 0.02 -15.71
C THR A 89 -4.38 -0.17 -14.97
N THR A 90 -3.83 0.90 -14.38
CA THR A 90 -2.61 0.84 -13.57
C THR A 90 -2.82 -0.02 -12.33
N ALA A 91 -3.91 0.21 -11.60
CA ALA A 91 -4.26 -0.57 -10.41
C ALA A 91 -4.43 -2.07 -10.70
N ALA A 92 -5.00 -2.42 -11.87
CA ALA A 92 -5.11 -3.81 -12.30
C ALA A 92 -3.74 -4.45 -12.61
N SER A 93 -2.83 -3.70 -13.26
CA SER A 93 -1.46 -4.17 -13.52
C SER A 93 -0.69 -4.42 -12.22
N ASP A 94 -0.81 -3.51 -11.25
CA ASP A 94 -0.16 -3.64 -9.94
C ASP A 94 -0.72 -4.83 -9.16
N LEU A 95 -2.04 -5.05 -9.21
CA LEU A 95 -2.68 -6.20 -8.58
C LEU A 95 -2.21 -7.51 -9.20
N GLN A 96 -2.10 -7.59 -10.53
CA GLN A 96 -1.57 -8.78 -11.20
C GLN A 96 -0.13 -9.07 -10.76
N SER A 97 0.73 -8.04 -10.69
CA SER A 97 2.11 -8.21 -10.21
C SER A 97 2.18 -8.70 -8.76
N ALA A 98 1.29 -8.21 -7.89
CA ALA A 98 1.20 -8.65 -6.51
C ALA A 98 0.74 -10.11 -6.40
N ILE A 99 -0.24 -10.53 -7.19
CA ILE A 99 -0.71 -11.92 -7.27
C ILE A 99 0.44 -12.84 -7.71
N ASP A 100 1.18 -12.47 -8.75
CA ASP A 100 2.27 -13.29 -9.29
C ASP A 100 3.39 -13.49 -8.25
N LYS A 101 3.76 -12.41 -7.53
CA LYS A 101 4.70 -12.49 -6.40
C LYS A 101 4.15 -13.34 -5.26
N GLY A 102 2.84 -13.24 -5.01
CA GLY A 102 2.13 -14.02 -4.01
C GLY A 102 2.20 -15.51 -4.26
N ASP A 103 1.86 -15.92 -5.48
CA ASP A 103 1.92 -17.31 -5.92
C ASP A 103 3.35 -17.86 -5.88
N ALA A 104 4.35 -17.06 -6.24
CA ALA A 104 5.76 -17.46 -6.11
C ALA A 104 6.17 -17.68 -4.64
N TYR A 105 5.75 -16.79 -3.73
CA TYR A 105 6.10 -16.84 -2.32
C TYR A 105 5.50 -18.05 -1.60
N VAL A 106 4.23 -18.40 -1.88
CA VAL A 106 3.53 -19.55 -1.28
C VAL A 106 4.25 -20.88 -1.56
N ASN A 107 5.08 -20.94 -2.60
CA ASN A 107 5.89 -22.10 -2.97
C ASN A 107 7.34 -22.06 -2.43
N SER A 108 7.67 -21.10 -1.56
CA SER A 108 9.03 -20.91 -1.02
C SER A 108 9.22 -21.49 0.38
N ASP A 109 10.46 -21.81 0.74
CA ASP A 109 10.80 -22.26 2.10
C ASP A 109 10.44 -21.21 3.17
N LYS A 110 10.47 -19.92 2.81
CA LYS A 110 10.11 -18.80 3.71
C LYS A 110 8.64 -18.84 4.11
N PHE A 111 7.75 -19.31 3.23
CA PHE A 111 6.33 -19.46 3.55
C PHE A 111 6.11 -20.50 4.66
N THR A 112 6.92 -21.56 4.70
CA THR A 112 6.82 -22.59 5.75
C THR A 112 7.22 -22.08 7.13
N GLN A 113 7.96 -20.96 7.19
CA GLN A 113 8.39 -20.31 8.43
C GLN A 113 7.32 -19.35 8.99
N MET A 114 6.28 -19.01 8.22
CA MET A 114 5.15 -18.21 8.70
C MET A 114 4.24 -19.02 9.62
N THR A 115 3.54 -18.35 10.54
CA THR A 115 2.47 -18.99 11.32
C THR A 115 1.35 -19.52 10.40
N VAL A 116 0.69 -20.59 10.83
CA VAL A 116 -0.44 -21.19 10.06
C VAL A 116 -1.52 -20.15 9.73
N GLU A 117 -1.77 -19.22 10.65
CA GLU A 117 -2.72 -18.14 10.47
C GLU A 117 -2.27 -17.15 9.40
N LYS A 118 -1.01 -16.69 9.42
CA LYS A 118 -0.46 -15.80 8.38
C LYS A 118 -0.40 -16.48 7.01
N GLN A 119 -0.09 -17.78 6.96
CA GLN A 119 -0.14 -18.56 5.72
C GLN A 119 -1.56 -18.62 5.13
N LYS A 120 -2.58 -18.79 6.00
CA LYS A 120 -3.98 -18.79 5.59
C LYS A 120 -4.39 -17.41 5.08
N GLN A 121 -4.07 -16.35 5.81
CA GLN A 121 -4.36 -14.97 5.42
C GLN A 121 -3.75 -14.60 4.07
N LEU A 122 -2.50 -15.00 3.80
CA LEU A 122 -1.85 -14.75 2.52
C LEU A 122 -2.57 -15.46 1.36
N ARG A 123 -2.95 -16.73 1.54
CA ARG A 123 -3.72 -17.47 0.52
C ARG A 123 -5.08 -16.84 0.25
N ASP A 124 -5.79 -16.44 1.30
CA ASP A 124 -7.11 -15.80 1.19
C ASP A 124 -7.01 -14.44 0.48
N ALA A 125 -5.97 -13.65 0.77
CA ALA A 125 -5.72 -12.38 0.11
C ALA A 125 -5.39 -12.54 -1.38
N ILE A 126 -4.52 -13.50 -1.74
CA ILE A 126 -4.20 -13.83 -3.14
C ILE A 126 -5.47 -14.26 -3.90
N GLN A 127 -6.28 -15.11 -3.28
CA GLN A 127 -7.53 -15.58 -3.89
C GLN A 127 -8.51 -14.43 -4.13
N THR A 128 -8.66 -13.53 -3.16
CA THR A 128 -9.48 -12.31 -3.31
C THR A 128 -8.97 -11.44 -4.47
N GLY A 129 -7.65 -11.27 -4.60
CA GLY A 129 -7.05 -10.54 -5.72
C GLY A 129 -7.37 -11.18 -7.08
N LYS A 130 -7.28 -12.51 -7.19
CA LYS A 130 -7.62 -13.25 -8.42
C LYS A 130 -9.08 -13.07 -8.82
N GLU A 131 -9.99 -13.07 -7.86
CA GLU A 131 -11.42 -12.84 -8.11
C GLU A 131 -11.70 -11.42 -8.62
N LEU A 132 -11.02 -10.41 -8.05
CA LEU A 132 -11.10 -9.03 -8.51
C LEU A 132 -10.53 -8.86 -9.92
N MET A 133 -9.40 -9.49 -10.23
CA MET A 133 -8.84 -9.50 -11.59
C MET A 133 -9.77 -10.16 -12.61
N ALA A 134 -10.43 -11.27 -12.26
CA ALA A 134 -11.39 -11.92 -13.13
C ALA A 134 -12.60 -11.02 -13.45
N LYS A 135 -13.11 -10.31 -12.43
CA LYS A 135 -14.17 -9.32 -12.61
C LYS A 135 -13.71 -8.12 -13.45
N TYR A 136 -12.49 -7.62 -13.25
CA TYR A 136 -11.90 -6.55 -14.06
C TYR A 136 -11.80 -6.97 -15.55
N ASN A 137 -11.30 -8.17 -15.83
CA ASN A 137 -11.21 -8.70 -17.20
C ASN A 137 -12.58 -8.86 -17.86
N THR A 138 -13.58 -9.30 -17.09
CA THR A 138 -14.97 -9.43 -17.57
C THR A 138 -15.55 -8.06 -17.92
N MET A 139 -15.35 -7.06 -17.05
CA MET A 139 -15.77 -5.68 -17.29
C MET A 139 -15.08 -5.09 -18.53
N GLN A 140 -13.77 -5.30 -18.70
CA GLN A 140 -13.04 -4.82 -19.88
C GLN A 140 -13.57 -5.45 -21.17
N THR A 141 -13.90 -6.75 -21.14
CA THR A 141 -14.48 -7.46 -22.27
C THR A 141 -15.87 -6.94 -22.63
N ALA A 142 -16.70 -6.65 -21.62
CA ALA A 142 -18.01 -6.05 -21.82
C ALA A 142 -17.91 -4.63 -22.40
N MET A 143 -17.00 -3.79 -21.90
CA MET A 143 -16.76 -2.45 -22.43
C MET A 143 -16.31 -2.48 -23.90
N ASN A 144 -15.39 -3.38 -24.25
CA ASN A 144 -14.92 -3.53 -25.63
C ASN A 144 -16.05 -4.01 -26.56
N SER A 145 -16.89 -4.93 -26.08
CA SER A 145 -18.05 -5.45 -26.83
C SER A 145 -19.11 -4.36 -27.04
N ALA A 146 -19.38 -3.55 -26.02
CA ALA A 146 -20.31 -2.42 -26.12
C ALA A 146 -19.80 -1.33 -27.08
N ALA A 147 -18.49 -1.05 -27.09
CA ALA A 147 -17.89 -0.12 -28.04
C ALA A 147 -18.05 -0.59 -29.50
N LEU A 148 -17.81 -1.88 -29.76
CA LEU A 148 -18.03 -2.49 -31.08
C LEU A 148 -19.50 -2.44 -31.51
N GLU A 149 -20.43 -2.66 -30.59
CA GLU A 149 -21.88 -2.58 -30.89
C GLU A 149 -22.31 -1.15 -31.21
N VAL A 150 -21.78 -0.14 -30.52
CA VAL A 150 -22.02 1.27 -30.82
C VAL A 150 -21.47 1.64 -32.20
N ASP A 151 -20.26 1.22 -32.54
CA ASP A 151 -19.66 1.45 -33.86
C ASP A 151 -20.47 0.80 -34.99
N GLN A 152 -20.93 -0.44 -34.79
CA GLN A 152 -21.78 -1.13 -35.75
C GLN A 152 -23.13 -0.45 -35.92
N ASN A 153 -23.75 0.01 -34.82
CA ASN A 153 -25.01 0.75 -34.88
C ASN A 153 -24.87 2.10 -35.59
N ASN A 154 -23.75 2.80 -35.38
CA ASN A 154 -23.44 4.03 -36.09
C ASN A 154 -23.22 3.79 -37.58
N LYS A 155 -22.54 2.70 -37.95
CA LYS A 155 -22.36 2.29 -39.34
C LYS A 155 -23.70 1.97 -40.01
N ASN A 156 -24.55 1.17 -39.37
CA ASN A 156 -25.88 0.81 -39.89
C ASN A 156 -26.76 2.06 -40.09
N LYS A 157 -26.71 3.04 -39.17
CA LYS A 157 -27.41 4.32 -39.32
C LYS A 157 -26.88 5.14 -40.50
N ALA A 158 -25.57 5.16 -40.72
CA ALA A 158 -24.96 5.86 -41.85
C ALA A 158 -25.35 5.23 -43.20
N GLU A 159 -25.35 3.90 -43.28
CA GLU A 159 -25.80 3.15 -44.47
C GLU A 159 -27.28 3.43 -44.78
N THR A 160 -28.14 3.38 -43.76
CA THR A 160 -29.58 3.70 -43.92
C THR A 160 -29.82 5.12 -44.44
N LYS A 161 -29.04 6.11 -43.97
CA LYS A 161 -29.12 7.49 -44.47
C LYS A 161 -28.62 7.60 -45.92
N ALA A 162 -27.59 6.85 -46.30
CA ALA A 162 -27.11 6.82 -47.68
C ALA A 162 -28.16 6.23 -48.63
N ASP A 163 -28.81 5.13 -48.25
CA ASP A 163 -29.88 4.50 -49.04
C ASP A 163 -31.07 5.45 -49.23
N ALA A 164 -31.46 6.17 -48.18
CA ALA A 164 -32.53 7.18 -48.26
C ALA A 164 -32.18 8.31 -49.24
N ASN A 165 -30.92 8.77 -49.25
CA ASN A 165 -30.45 9.78 -50.20
C ASN A 165 -30.42 9.28 -51.64
N VAL A 166 -30.02 8.02 -51.85
CA VAL A 166 -30.06 7.37 -53.18
C VAL A 166 -31.50 7.26 -53.68
N ALA A 167 -32.44 6.87 -52.82
CA ALA A 167 -33.87 6.81 -53.18
C ALA A 167 -34.44 8.19 -53.54
N ALA A 168 -34.09 9.24 -52.78
CA ALA A 168 -34.49 10.62 -53.08
C ALA A 168 -33.94 11.11 -54.43
N LEU A 169 -32.66 10.83 -54.73
CA LEU A 169 -32.03 11.15 -56.01
C LEU A 169 -32.65 10.37 -57.18
N THR A 170 -32.99 9.10 -56.97
CA THR A 170 -33.65 8.27 -57.98
C THR A 170 -35.04 8.80 -58.31
N THR A 171 -35.79 9.25 -57.30
CA THR A 171 -37.11 9.87 -57.46
C THR A 171 -37.02 11.22 -58.21
N LEU A 172 -35.99 12.02 -57.95
CA LEU A 172 -35.69 13.25 -58.70
C LEU A 172 -35.32 12.95 -60.17
N ASN A 173 -34.59 11.87 -60.43
CA ASN A 173 -34.19 11.47 -61.78
C ASN A 173 -35.38 10.93 -62.61
N VAL A 174 -36.33 10.23 -61.98
CA VAL A 174 -37.58 9.78 -62.63
C VAL A 174 -38.48 10.96 -62.99
N ASN A 175 -38.52 12.01 -62.16
CA ASN A 175 -39.36 13.19 -62.40
C ASN A 175 -38.81 14.15 -63.48
N ASN A 176 -37.56 13.96 -63.93
CA ASN A 176 -36.99 14.73 -65.05
C ASN A 176 -37.42 14.21 -66.43
N ASN A 177 -38.27 13.17 -66.51
CA ASN A 177 -38.73 12.62 -67.78
C ASN A 177 -40.26 12.66 -68.00
N THR A 178 -41.04 13.30 -67.13
CA THR A 178 -42.45 13.62 -67.40
C THR A 178 -42.89 14.88 -66.66
N SER A 179 -43.37 15.88 -67.40
CA SER A 179 -44.03 17.08 -66.87
C SER A 179 -45.39 16.72 -66.25
N ALA A 180 -45.46 16.57 -64.93
CA ALA A 180 -46.73 16.67 -64.19
C ALA A 180 -46.51 17.06 -62.71
N ASP A 181 -47.14 18.19 -62.37
CA ASP A 181 -47.64 18.71 -61.09
C ASP A 181 -47.06 18.23 -59.75
N ILE A 182 -46.42 19.16 -59.03
CA ILE A 182 -45.71 18.97 -57.77
C ILE A 182 -46.60 19.47 -56.63
N ASN A 183 -47.47 18.62 -56.07
CA ASN A 183 -48.19 18.92 -54.81
C ASN A 183 -48.70 17.67 -54.07
N LYS A 184 -47.84 16.65 -53.92
CA LYS A 184 -47.99 15.66 -52.85
C LYS A 184 -46.67 15.48 -52.11
N ASN A 185 -46.58 16.16 -50.98
CA ASN A 185 -45.61 15.91 -49.94
C ASN A 185 -45.81 14.47 -49.42
N PRO A 186 -44.85 13.54 -49.58
CA PRO A 186 -44.92 12.27 -48.88
C PRO A 186 -44.66 12.58 -47.40
N SER A 187 -45.66 12.35 -46.55
CA SER A 187 -45.46 12.33 -45.10
C SER A 187 -44.38 11.30 -44.80
N ILE A 188 -43.21 11.77 -44.36
CA ILE A 188 -42.16 10.90 -43.85
C ILE A 188 -42.58 10.52 -42.43
N ASP A 189 -43.14 9.32 -42.28
CA ASP A 189 -43.26 8.71 -40.97
C ASP A 189 -41.85 8.51 -40.40
N ASN A 190 -41.59 9.21 -39.31
CA ASN A 190 -40.40 9.06 -38.49
C ASN A 190 -40.28 7.59 -38.06
N PRO A 191 -39.15 6.87 -38.30
CA PRO A 191 -39.01 5.53 -37.78
C PRO A 191 -39.10 5.61 -36.26
N THR A 192 -40.15 4.98 -35.72
CA THR A 192 -40.41 4.85 -34.30
C THR A 192 -39.16 4.31 -33.63
N THR A 193 -38.47 5.15 -32.85
CA THR A 193 -37.51 4.69 -31.86
C THR A 193 -38.28 3.79 -30.89
N ASP A 194 -38.02 2.49 -30.92
CA ASP A 194 -38.51 1.57 -29.89
C ASP A 194 -38.00 2.06 -28.52
N PRO A 195 -38.87 2.54 -27.61
CA PRO A 195 -38.46 3.05 -26.31
C PRO A 195 -37.97 1.94 -25.36
N ASN A 196 -38.06 0.66 -25.75
CA ASN A 196 -37.82 -0.48 -24.87
C ASN A 196 -36.54 -1.28 -25.14
N LYS A 197 -35.59 -0.79 -25.96
CA LYS A 197 -34.25 -1.41 -25.98
C LYS A 197 -33.39 -0.84 -24.86
N THR A 198 -33.55 -1.43 -23.67
CA THR A 198 -32.75 -1.17 -22.46
C THR A 198 -31.26 -1.28 -22.77
N PRO A 199 -30.42 -0.27 -22.47
CA PRO A 199 -28.97 -0.44 -22.50
C PRO A 199 -28.56 -1.46 -21.44
N ALA A 200 -27.51 -2.22 -21.77
CA ALA A 200 -26.94 -3.33 -21.03
C ALA A 200 -27.06 -3.26 -19.49
N THR A 201 -27.55 -4.37 -18.96
CA THR A 201 -27.54 -4.84 -17.56
C THR A 201 -26.38 -4.33 -16.72
N ASP A 202 -26.71 -3.90 -15.48
CA ASP A 202 -25.81 -3.61 -14.35
C ASP A 202 -24.45 -4.32 -14.46
N ILE A 203 -23.46 -3.60 -14.99
CA ILE A 203 -22.07 -4.00 -14.88
C ILE A 203 -21.68 -3.67 -13.45
N THR A 204 -21.42 -4.67 -12.60
CA THR A 204 -20.82 -4.45 -11.28
C THR A 204 -19.52 -3.68 -11.48
N THR A 205 -19.51 -2.38 -11.12
CA THR A 205 -18.38 -1.50 -11.37
C THR A 205 -17.27 -1.78 -10.37
N ILE A 206 -16.15 -2.34 -10.83
CA ILE A 206 -14.92 -2.38 -10.05
C ILE A 206 -14.23 -1.02 -10.10
N THR A 207 -13.71 -0.60 -8.96
CA THR A 207 -13.03 0.69 -8.80
C THR A 207 -11.53 0.53 -8.59
N ALA A 208 -10.74 1.53 -8.99
CA ALA A 208 -9.29 1.53 -8.76
C ALA A 208 -8.93 1.37 -7.27
N PRO A 209 -9.62 2.01 -6.30
CA PRO A 209 -9.38 1.78 -4.87
C PRO A 209 -9.55 0.33 -4.41
N GLU A 210 -10.54 -0.40 -4.93
CA GLU A 210 -10.73 -1.82 -4.58
C GLU A 210 -9.55 -2.67 -5.05
N LEU A 211 -9.04 -2.43 -6.25
CA LEU A 211 -7.86 -3.11 -6.77
C LEU A 211 -6.60 -2.74 -5.98
N ILE A 212 -6.42 -1.45 -5.67
CA ILE A 212 -5.29 -0.95 -4.86
C ILE A 212 -5.31 -1.58 -3.45
N GLN A 213 -6.47 -1.66 -2.81
CA GLN A 213 -6.59 -2.26 -1.48
C GLN A 213 -6.24 -3.76 -1.51
N ALA A 214 -6.69 -4.49 -2.52
CA ALA A 214 -6.33 -5.90 -2.69
C ALA A 214 -4.82 -6.08 -2.92
N THR A 215 -4.21 -5.20 -3.73
CA THR A 215 -2.75 -5.18 -3.94
C THR A 215 -2.00 -4.97 -2.63
N GLN A 216 -2.42 -4.00 -1.81
CA GLN A 216 -1.82 -3.71 -0.51
C GLN A 216 -1.95 -4.88 0.47
N ASN A 217 -3.10 -5.55 0.51
CA ASN A 217 -3.32 -6.71 1.38
C ASN A 217 -2.36 -7.85 1.05
N ILE A 218 -2.19 -8.17 -0.24
CA ILE A 218 -1.25 -9.21 -0.70
C ILE A 218 0.19 -8.78 -0.37
N ILE A 219 0.58 -7.55 -0.70
CA ILE A 219 1.91 -7.01 -0.46
C ILE A 219 2.30 -7.03 1.03
N MET A 220 1.39 -6.61 1.90
CA MET A 220 1.61 -6.57 3.35
C MET A 220 1.92 -7.97 3.89
N LEU A 221 1.24 -8.99 3.35
CA LEU A 221 1.42 -10.38 3.74
C LEU A 221 2.65 -11.05 3.09
N LEU A 222 3.23 -10.44 2.05
CA LEU A 222 4.40 -10.97 1.33
C LEU A 222 5.74 -10.43 1.80
N GLY A 223 5.77 -9.29 2.51
CA GLY A 223 7.00 -8.58 2.84
C GLY A 223 7.85 -8.32 1.59
N THR A 224 7.44 -7.48 0.63
CA THR A 224 7.77 -6.04 0.61
C THR A 224 7.15 -5.39 -0.65
N PRO A 225 6.68 -4.12 -0.59
CA PRO A 225 7.51 -2.91 -0.46
C PRO A 225 7.11 -1.92 0.67
N ALA A 226 6.81 -2.39 1.90
CA ALA A 226 6.56 -1.49 3.04
C ALA A 226 7.41 -1.72 4.30
N VAL A 227 8.20 -2.79 4.38
CA VAL A 227 9.06 -3.05 5.56
C VAL A 227 10.33 -2.22 5.45
N ASN A 228 10.75 -1.59 6.56
CA ASN A 228 11.90 -0.69 6.66
C ASN A 228 11.80 0.61 5.83
N ASN A 229 10.66 0.89 5.18
CA ASN A 229 10.47 2.11 4.38
C ASN A 229 10.16 3.36 5.23
N ASN A 230 9.93 3.14 6.52
CA ASN A 230 9.64 4.12 7.56
C ASN A 230 10.92 4.68 8.20
N ILE A 231 12.08 4.42 7.62
CA ILE A 231 13.38 4.72 8.18
C ILE A 231 14.01 5.88 7.44
N SER A 232 14.42 6.90 8.18
CA SER A 232 15.22 8.02 7.67
C SER A 232 16.40 8.27 8.58
N TRP A 233 17.42 8.97 8.08
CA TRP A 233 18.65 9.25 8.83
C TRP A 233 19.16 10.66 8.60
N ASP A 234 19.87 11.18 9.60
CA ASP A 234 20.60 12.44 9.54
C ASP A 234 22.08 12.18 9.82
N THR A 235 22.93 12.43 8.82
CA THR A 235 24.38 12.23 8.90
C THR A 235 25.08 13.21 9.82
N THR A 236 24.49 14.38 10.07
CA THR A 236 25.09 15.41 10.93
C THR A 236 24.99 15.02 12.38
N THR A 237 23.80 14.55 12.79
CA THR A 237 23.52 14.14 14.16
C THR A 237 23.76 12.64 14.39
N GLN A 238 23.99 11.87 13.33
CA GLN A 238 24.09 10.39 13.38
C GLN A 238 22.82 9.75 13.95
N THR A 239 21.68 10.34 13.63
CA THR A 239 20.36 9.94 14.14
C THR A 239 19.63 9.13 13.08
N VAL A 240 19.04 8.01 13.48
CA VAL A 240 18.03 7.28 12.70
C VAL A 240 16.66 7.55 13.28
N THR A 241 15.69 7.87 12.42
CA THR A 241 14.28 7.98 12.79
C THR A 241 13.48 6.85 12.15
N ILE A 242 12.82 6.04 12.98
CA ILE A 242 11.88 4.99 12.57
C ILE A 242 10.47 5.52 12.82
N SER A 243 9.76 5.87 11.76
CA SER A 243 8.38 6.37 11.81
C SER A 243 7.38 5.22 11.95
N ALA A 244 6.08 5.50 12.11
CA ALA A 244 5.06 4.45 12.12
C ALA A 244 5.17 3.53 10.89
N GLY A 245 5.12 2.21 11.11
CA GLY A 245 5.32 1.21 10.05
C GLY A 245 5.78 -0.15 10.60
N GLU A 246 6.29 -1.00 9.72
CA GLU A 246 6.85 -2.30 10.09
C GLU A 246 8.35 -2.33 9.78
N ILE A 247 9.15 -2.87 10.70
CA ILE A 247 10.58 -3.13 10.50
C ILE A 247 10.90 -4.62 10.64
N ASN A 248 12.06 -5.04 10.15
CA ASN A 248 12.60 -6.37 10.39
C ASN A 248 14.06 -6.29 10.90
N ASN A 249 14.64 -7.44 11.22
CA ASN A 249 16.00 -7.52 11.81
C ASN A 249 17.13 -7.08 10.87
N ASN A 250 16.83 -6.79 9.60
CA ASN A 250 17.78 -6.25 8.62
C ASN A 250 17.55 -4.76 8.34
N TRP A 251 16.84 -4.04 9.21
CA TRP A 251 16.49 -2.65 8.95
C TRP A 251 17.71 -1.73 8.79
N THR A 252 18.85 -2.06 9.41
CA THR A 252 20.11 -1.32 9.26
C THR A 252 20.64 -1.35 7.82
N SER A 253 20.23 -2.32 6.99
CA SER A 253 20.67 -2.45 5.60
C SER A 253 20.21 -1.30 4.69
N VAL A 254 19.24 -0.48 5.14
CA VAL A 254 18.78 0.70 4.37
C VAL A 254 19.68 1.91 4.59
N LEU A 255 20.56 1.86 5.59
CA LEU A 255 21.48 2.94 5.92
C LEU A 255 22.65 2.98 4.91
N PRO A 256 23.25 4.17 4.67
CA PRO A 256 24.43 4.27 3.83
C PRO A 256 25.62 3.45 4.38
N ASP A 257 26.44 2.92 3.49
CA ASP A 257 27.66 2.19 3.87
C ASP A 257 28.55 3.01 4.82
N GLY A 258 28.94 2.39 5.92
CA GLY A 258 29.78 3.02 6.94
C GLY A 258 29.06 4.05 7.83
N PHE A 259 27.75 4.23 7.68
CA PHE A 259 26.96 5.05 8.59
C PHE A 259 27.00 4.46 10.00
N LYS A 260 27.36 5.31 10.96
CA LYS A 260 27.38 4.97 12.38
C LYS A 260 26.25 5.70 13.09
N VAL A 261 25.35 4.95 13.70
CA VAL A 261 24.19 5.42 14.45
C VAL A 261 24.64 5.76 15.87
N LYS A 262 24.30 6.96 16.34
CA LYS A 262 24.41 7.35 17.75
C LYS A 262 23.06 7.40 18.44
N HIS A 263 22.02 7.79 17.72
CA HIS A 263 20.69 8.00 18.28
C HIS A 263 19.66 7.29 17.42
N ILE A 264 18.76 6.54 18.05
CA ILE A 264 17.55 6.02 17.39
C ILE A 264 16.35 6.76 17.96
N ILE A 265 15.47 7.24 17.08
CA ILE A 265 14.20 7.86 17.45
C ILE A 265 13.06 7.04 16.84
N ILE A 266 12.22 6.44 17.69
CA ILE A 266 11.00 5.78 17.25
C ILE A 266 9.84 6.78 17.37
N ASN A 267 9.29 7.15 16.21
CA ASN A 267 8.27 8.18 16.08
C ASN A 267 7.00 7.65 15.40
N GLY A 268 6.21 6.92 16.19
CA GLY A 268 4.97 6.30 15.77
C GLY A 268 4.96 4.84 16.14
N LYS A 269 3.81 4.18 16.00
CA LYS A 269 3.68 2.75 16.30
C LYS A 269 4.47 1.93 15.29
N VAL A 270 5.44 1.16 15.76
CA VAL A 270 6.30 0.29 14.93
C VAL A 270 6.04 -1.18 15.26
N THR A 271 5.75 -2.01 14.26
CA THR A 271 5.67 -3.47 14.44
C THR A 271 6.96 -4.15 13.99
N VAL A 272 7.25 -5.33 14.53
CA VAL A 272 8.37 -6.17 14.12
C VAL A 272 7.87 -7.33 13.28
N ALA A 273 8.37 -7.44 12.06
CA ALA A 273 7.98 -8.48 11.12
C ALA A 273 8.18 -9.87 11.74
N ASN A 274 7.25 -10.78 11.46
CA ASN A 274 7.27 -12.18 11.91
C ASN A 274 7.25 -12.40 13.43
N GLY A 275 7.11 -11.36 14.25
CA GLY A 275 7.20 -11.51 15.72
C GLY A 275 8.60 -11.92 16.17
N ASP A 276 9.63 -11.57 15.39
CA ASP A 276 11.01 -11.95 15.65
C ASP A 276 11.87 -10.69 15.73
N ALA A 277 12.26 -10.31 16.94
CA ALA A 277 13.14 -9.18 17.23
C ALA A 277 14.59 -9.61 17.48
N THR A 278 14.99 -10.77 16.93
CA THR A 278 16.38 -11.24 17.03
C THR A 278 17.33 -10.18 16.51
N GLU A 279 18.30 -9.77 17.32
CA GLU A 279 19.34 -8.79 16.95
C GLU A 279 18.78 -7.42 16.49
N LEU A 280 17.52 -7.09 16.81
CA LEU A 280 16.83 -5.92 16.23
C LEU A 280 17.56 -4.60 16.48
N PHE A 281 18.11 -4.40 17.67
CA PHE A 281 18.95 -3.27 18.05
C PHE A 281 20.30 -3.76 18.55
N SER A 282 20.89 -4.74 17.86
CA SER A 282 22.21 -5.27 18.21
C SER A 282 23.31 -4.72 17.31
N LEU A 283 24.55 -4.78 17.80
CA LEU A 283 25.72 -4.69 16.96
C LEU A 283 25.72 -5.82 15.91
N ASP A 284 25.11 -5.59 14.76
CA ASP A 284 25.17 -6.55 13.66
C ASP A 284 26.63 -6.72 13.17
N GLN A 285 26.98 -7.94 12.78
CA GLN A 285 28.33 -8.28 12.32
C GLN A 285 28.66 -7.79 10.90
N TYR A 286 27.70 -7.20 10.18
CA TYR A 286 27.79 -6.94 8.74
C TYR A 286 27.88 -5.45 8.39
N THR A 287 27.09 -4.61 9.05
CA THR A 287 27.02 -3.16 8.89
C THR A 287 27.80 -2.44 9.99
N TRP A 288 27.86 -3.03 11.20
CA TRP A 288 28.37 -2.39 12.41
C TRP A 288 27.71 -1.01 12.66
N ALA A 289 26.50 -0.77 12.13
CA ALA A 289 25.88 0.54 12.14
C ALA A 289 25.61 1.02 13.57
N LEU A 290 25.27 0.11 14.47
CA LEU A 290 24.96 0.40 15.88
C LEU A 290 26.19 0.44 16.80
N SER A 291 27.43 0.34 16.26
CA SER A 291 28.66 0.30 17.08
C SER A 291 28.94 1.55 17.90
N THR A 292 28.14 2.61 17.75
CA THR A 292 28.24 3.86 18.52
C THR A 292 26.91 4.27 19.13
N LEU A 293 25.90 3.39 19.17
CA LEU A 293 24.56 3.69 19.66
C LEU A 293 24.62 4.09 21.15
N GLN A 294 24.04 5.24 21.48
CA GLN A 294 24.09 5.83 22.83
C GLN A 294 22.72 5.82 23.51
N ASP A 295 21.65 5.99 22.75
CA ASP A 295 20.27 6.00 23.23
C ASP A 295 19.25 5.63 22.15
N ILE A 296 18.12 5.11 22.62
CA ILE A 296 16.91 4.84 21.84
C ILE A 296 15.74 5.58 22.48
N THR A 297 15.31 6.66 21.83
CA THR A 297 14.17 7.47 22.29
C THR A 297 12.87 6.98 21.65
N GLY A 298 11.80 6.85 22.44
CA GLY A 298 10.48 6.46 21.94
C GLY A 298 10.27 4.95 21.77
N ILE A 299 11.12 4.13 22.41
CA ILE A 299 11.07 2.67 22.37
C ILE A 299 9.74 2.09 22.90
N ASP A 300 8.99 2.86 23.69
CA ASP A 300 7.63 2.56 24.13
C ASP A 300 6.61 2.45 22.98
N LYS A 301 6.96 2.94 21.78
CA LYS A 301 6.11 2.85 20.58
C LYS A 301 6.41 1.63 19.71
N LEU A 302 7.40 0.82 20.08
CA LEU A 302 7.60 -0.49 19.49
C LEU A 302 6.51 -1.43 20.02
N ASP A 303 5.67 -1.94 19.13
CA ASP A 303 4.66 -2.92 19.46
C ASP A 303 5.32 -4.28 19.66
N THR A 304 5.36 -4.72 20.92
CA THR A 304 6.00 -5.96 21.35
C THR A 304 5.00 -7.09 21.57
N HIS A 305 3.70 -6.83 21.46
CA HIS A 305 2.64 -7.80 21.79
C HIS A 305 2.78 -9.11 21.00
N ASP A 306 3.06 -9.02 19.71
CA ASP A 306 3.15 -10.19 18.81
C ASP A 306 4.57 -10.81 18.74
N ILE A 307 5.52 -10.32 19.54
CA ILE A 307 6.90 -10.80 19.51
C ILE A 307 7.03 -12.10 20.32
N VAL A 308 7.60 -13.12 19.69
CA VAL A 308 7.85 -14.46 20.25
C VAL A 308 9.35 -14.66 20.53
N ASN A 309 10.23 -14.01 19.77
CA ASN A 309 11.68 -14.09 19.97
C ASN A 309 12.29 -12.70 20.18
N MET A 310 12.97 -12.51 21.31
CA MET A 310 13.74 -11.30 21.65
C MET A 310 15.23 -11.60 21.84
N SER A 311 15.73 -12.73 21.33
CA SER A 311 17.12 -13.10 21.52
C SER A 311 18.06 -12.04 20.96
N LYS A 312 19.14 -11.70 21.67
CA LYS A 312 20.14 -10.72 21.23
C LYS A 312 19.60 -9.32 20.91
N MET A 313 18.38 -8.96 21.31
CA MET A 313 17.71 -7.73 20.84
C MET A 313 18.54 -6.45 21.07
N PHE A 314 19.32 -6.38 22.15
CA PHE A 314 20.21 -5.26 22.48
C PHE A 314 21.67 -5.73 22.70
N GLU A 315 22.06 -6.86 22.10
CA GLU A 315 23.39 -7.46 22.31
C GLU A 315 24.52 -6.54 21.83
N SER A 316 25.60 -6.46 22.62
CA SER A 316 26.86 -5.79 22.31
C SER A 316 26.77 -4.27 22.09
N ASP A 317 25.73 -3.63 22.61
CA ASP A 317 25.54 -2.17 22.58
C ASP A 317 26.42 -1.44 23.61
N SER A 318 27.74 -1.50 23.40
CA SER A 318 28.78 -0.99 24.32
C SER A 318 28.70 0.47 24.74
N ASN A 319 27.91 1.30 24.05
CA ASN A 319 27.76 2.73 24.34
C ASN A 319 26.35 3.12 24.84
N LEU A 320 25.41 2.16 24.91
CA LEU A 320 24.04 2.42 25.33
C LEU A 320 23.98 2.68 26.84
N THR A 321 23.64 3.91 27.22
CA THR A 321 23.71 4.36 28.63
C THR A 321 22.37 4.29 29.36
N SER A 322 21.26 4.22 28.62
CA SER A 322 19.91 4.15 29.16
C SER A 322 18.98 3.41 28.21
N LEU A 323 18.10 2.58 28.77
CA LEU A 323 17.09 1.84 28.02
C LEU A 323 15.84 1.67 28.89
N ASP A 324 14.68 2.11 28.38
CA ASP A 324 13.38 1.98 29.06
C ASP A 324 12.54 0.89 28.39
N VAL A 325 12.51 -0.31 28.98
CA VAL A 325 11.71 -1.46 28.52
C VAL A 325 10.41 -1.63 29.31
N SER A 326 10.01 -0.63 30.10
CA SER A 326 8.85 -0.73 31.02
C SER A 326 7.50 -0.91 30.30
N LYS A 327 7.45 -0.66 29.00
CA LYS A 327 6.27 -0.81 28.14
C LYS A 327 6.26 -2.07 27.29
N PHE A 328 7.27 -2.92 27.41
CA PHE A 328 7.31 -4.17 26.65
C PHE A 328 6.25 -5.13 27.19
N ASP A 329 5.42 -5.65 26.28
CA ASP A 329 4.58 -6.82 26.51
C ASP A 329 5.38 -8.06 26.11
N THR A 330 5.88 -8.78 27.11
CA THR A 330 6.70 -9.99 26.92
C THR A 330 5.89 -11.26 27.08
N SER A 331 4.56 -11.18 27.18
CA SER A 331 3.70 -12.33 27.50
C SER A 331 3.73 -13.45 26.47
N ASN A 332 4.08 -13.16 25.21
CA ASN A 332 4.20 -14.15 24.14
C ASN A 332 5.65 -14.61 23.87
N VAL A 333 6.64 -14.03 24.56
CA VAL A 333 8.06 -14.29 24.29
C VAL A 333 8.45 -15.66 24.85
N THR A 334 9.08 -16.48 24.01
CA THR A 334 9.61 -17.80 24.39
C THR A 334 11.13 -17.82 24.51
N ASN A 335 11.84 -16.86 23.89
CA ASN A 335 13.29 -16.81 23.90
C ASN A 335 13.79 -15.39 24.22
N MET A 336 14.59 -15.28 25.29
CA MET A 336 15.27 -14.05 25.74
C MET A 336 16.79 -14.22 25.83
N SER A 337 17.34 -15.23 25.15
CA SER A 337 18.78 -15.51 25.15
C SER A 337 19.55 -14.28 24.69
N GLU A 338 20.58 -13.87 25.43
CA GLU A 338 21.49 -12.77 25.10
C GLU A 338 20.79 -11.41 24.92
N MET A 339 19.54 -11.24 25.37
CA MET A 339 18.74 -10.03 25.09
C MET A 339 19.47 -8.73 25.47
N PHE A 340 20.22 -8.75 26.58
CA PHE A 340 21.05 -7.65 27.06
C PHE A 340 22.53 -8.05 27.17
N ASN A 341 22.99 -9.07 26.46
CA ASN A 341 24.38 -9.51 26.56
C ASN A 341 25.36 -8.41 26.12
N GLY A 342 26.32 -8.07 26.97
CA GLY A 342 27.42 -7.18 26.64
C GLY A 342 27.01 -5.72 26.48
N VAL A 343 26.19 -5.18 27.38
CA VAL A 343 25.80 -3.76 27.42
C VAL A 343 26.49 -3.05 28.62
N PRO A 344 27.84 -2.98 28.66
CA PRO A 344 28.60 -2.59 29.84
C PRO A 344 28.42 -1.12 30.28
N ALA A 345 27.87 -0.26 29.43
CA ALA A 345 27.59 1.14 29.76
C ALA A 345 26.26 1.34 30.52
N LEU A 346 25.39 0.33 30.53
CA LEU A 346 24.10 0.40 31.19
C LEU A 346 24.28 0.15 32.70
N THR A 347 23.89 1.12 33.53
CA THR A 347 24.10 1.07 34.99
C THR A 347 22.87 0.61 35.79
N SER A 348 21.70 0.72 35.17
CA SER A 348 20.39 0.31 35.71
C SER A 348 19.48 -0.14 34.57
N LEU A 349 18.70 -1.19 34.81
CA LEU A 349 17.70 -1.71 33.89
C LEU A 349 16.49 -2.20 34.70
N ASP A 350 15.30 -1.69 34.36
CA ASP A 350 14.05 -2.13 34.98
C ASP A 350 13.37 -3.18 34.08
N VAL A 351 13.43 -4.44 34.52
CA VAL A 351 12.76 -5.59 33.89
C VAL A 351 11.59 -6.11 34.73
N SER A 352 11.13 -5.33 35.72
CA SER A 352 10.12 -5.79 36.68
C SER A 352 8.73 -6.01 36.07
N ASN A 353 8.47 -5.47 34.86
CA ASN A 353 7.25 -5.71 34.09
C ASN A 353 7.29 -6.98 33.22
N PHE A 354 8.43 -7.66 33.13
CA PHE A 354 8.57 -8.80 32.21
C PHE A 354 7.73 -9.98 32.70
N ASN A 355 6.91 -10.54 31.81
CA ASN A 355 6.23 -11.81 31.98
C ASN A 355 7.04 -12.89 31.29
N THR A 356 7.79 -13.68 32.06
CA THR A 356 8.67 -14.73 31.53
C THR A 356 8.03 -16.12 31.56
N SER A 357 6.73 -16.24 31.83
CA SER A 357 6.07 -17.54 32.03
C SER A 357 6.14 -18.47 30.80
N ASN A 358 6.34 -17.94 29.59
CA ASN A 358 6.51 -18.73 28.37
C ASN A 358 7.98 -18.90 27.95
N VAL A 359 8.93 -18.27 28.65
CA VAL A 359 10.35 -18.26 28.28
C VAL A 359 10.99 -19.61 28.58
N THR A 360 11.66 -20.18 27.58
CA THR A 360 12.38 -21.45 27.69
C THR A 360 13.90 -21.27 27.74
N SER A 361 14.43 -20.13 27.29
CA SER A 361 15.88 -19.85 27.33
C SER A 361 16.16 -18.44 27.83
N MET A 362 17.09 -18.36 28.79
CA MET A 362 17.67 -17.13 29.35
C MET A 362 19.22 -17.17 29.28
N TYR A 363 19.77 -18.02 28.40
CA TYR A 363 21.20 -18.11 28.07
C TYR A 363 21.81 -16.72 27.92
N GLU A 364 22.88 -16.42 28.67
CA GLU A 364 23.65 -15.16 28.60
C GLU A 364 22.81 -13.86 28.68
N MET A 365 21.58 -13.88 29.22
CA MET A 365 20.64 -12.75 29.11
C MET A 365 21.20 -11.41 29.62
N PHE A 366 22.02 -11.44 30.68
CA PHE A 366 22.71 -10.28 31.26
C PHE A 366 24.24 -10.49 31.32
N ALA A 367 24.78 -11.42 30.52
CA ALA A 367 26.22 -11.68 30.50
C ALA A 367 26.97 -10.41 30.07
N GLY A 368 28.14 -10.14 30.66
CA GLY A 368 28.97 -9.00 30.27
C GLY A 368 28.40 -7.61 30.59
N ASP A 369 27.27 -7.52 31.31
CA ASP A 369 26.69 -6.25 31.80
C ASP A 369 27.48 -5.68 32.99
N MET A 370 28.75 -5.37 32.74
CA MET A 370 29.72 -4.94 33.74
C MET A 370 29.30 -3.65 34.46
N GLY A 371 28.47 -2.80 33.84
CA GLY A 371 27.98 -1.55 34.41
C GLY A 371 26.84 -1.70 35.40
N LEU A 372 26.09 -2.80 35.36
CA LEU A 372 24.84 -2.95 36.07
C LEU A 372 25.07 -3.05 37.59
N THR A 373 24.48 -2.14 38.35
CA THR A 373 24.68 -2.05 39.82
C THR A 373 23.56 -2.70 40.63
N SER A 374 22.37 -2.82 40.04
CA SER A 374 21.19 -3.43 40.66
C SER A 374 20.29 -4.02 39.59
N LEU A 375 19.66 -5.15 39.88
CA LEU A 375 18.73 -5.81 38.98
C LEU A 375 17.60 -6.46 39.79
N ASN A 376 16.36 -6.18 39.43
CA ASN A 376 15.18 -6.77 40.05
C ASN A 376 14.55 -7.81 39.13
N VAL A 377 14.79 -9.10 39.42
CA VAL A 377 14.23 -10.25 38.68
C VAL A 377 13.08 -10.95 39.43
N SER A 378 12.45 -10.28 40.40
CA SER A 378 11.40 -10.89 41.23
C SER A 378 10.10 -11.22 40.46
N SER A 379 9.90 -10.61 39.29
CA SER A 379 8.77 -10.91 38.39
C SER A 379 9.00 -12.13 37.51
N PHE A 380 10.23 -12.66 37.45
CA PHE A 380 10.55 -13.75 36.54
C PHE A 380 9.90 -15.05 37.02
N ASP A 381 9.04 -15.61 36.20
CA ASP A 381 8.63 -17.01 36.27
C ASP A 381 9.60 -17.82 35.41
N THR A 382 10.47 -18.60 36.05
CA THR A 382 11.46 -19.44 35.35
C THR A 382 11.02 -20.89 35.22
N SER A 383 9.75 -21.22 35.52
CA SER A 383 9.27 -22.60 35.59
C SER A 383 9.38 -23.37 34.27
N ASN A 384 9.44 -22.69 33.13
CA ASN A 384 9.62 -23.30 31.81
C ASN A 384 11.05 -23.17 31.24
N VAL A 385 11.96 -22.51 31.96
CA VAL A 385 13.33 -22.27 31.50
C VAL A 385 14.15 -23.56 31.57
N THR A 386 14.81 -23.91 30.46
CA THR A 386 15.68 -25.08 30.34
C THR A 386 17.16 -24.71 30.28
N ASP A 387 17.49 -23.46 29.96
CA ASP A 387 18.87 -22.97 29.83
C ASP A 387 19.05 -21.61 30.53
N MET A 388 19.99 -21.57 31.47
CA MET A 388 20.43 -20.39 32.23
C MET A 388 21.96 -20.25 32.19
N HIS A 389 22.64 -20.91 31.24
CA HIS A 389 24.08 -20.81 31.07
C HIS A 389 24.53 -19.35 30.97
N GLU A 390 25.54 -18.99 31.77
CA GLU A 390 26.18 -17.67 31.78
C GLU A 390 25.22 -16.48 31.97
N MET A 391 23.98 -16.70 32.46
CA MET A 391 22.94 -15.66 32.54
C MET A 391 23.38 -14.37 33.25
N PHE A 392 24.26 -14.47 34.25
CA PHE A 392 24.86 -13.34 34.98
C PHE A 392 26.40 -13.41 34.98
N GLU A 393 27.00 -13.97 33.94
CA GLU A 393 28.45 -13.99 33.79
C GLU A 393 28.99 -12.55 33.65
N ASP A 394 30.14 -12.24 34.26
CA ASP A 394 30.81 -10.93 34.13
C ASP A 394 29.97 -9.70 34.54
N THR A 395 28.91 -9.87 35.33
CA THR A 395 28.17 -8.74 35.94
C THR A 395 28.96 -8.14 37.13
N ASN A 396 30.13 -7.55 36.85
CA ASN A 396 31.13 -7.24 37.89
C ASN A 396 30.67 -6.20 38.93
N ASN A 397 29.75 -5.30 38.59
CA ASN A 397 29.24 -4.28 39.52
C ASN A 397 27.93 -4.68 40.22
N LEU A 398 27.34 -5.81 39.87
CA LEU A 398 26.13 -6.33 40.49
C LEU A 398 26.51 -7.02 41.81
N THR A 399 26.36 -6.31 42.93
CA THR A 399 26.83 -6.79 44.24
C THR A 399 25.80 -7.61 45.01
N SER A 400 24.51 -7.48 44.69
CA SER A 400 23.46 -8.27 45.30
C SER A 400 22.38 -8.66 44.30
N LEU A 401 21.93 -9.91 44.38
CA LEU A 401 20.84 -10.43 43.55
C LEU A 401 19.92 -11.32 44.38
N ASN A 402 18.62 -11.16 44.17
CA ASN A 402 17.60 -12.03 44.75
C ASN A 402 16.97 -12.86 43.63
N ILE A 403 17.18 -14.17 43.69
CA ILE A 403 16.59 -15.17 42.79
C ILE A 403 15.71 -16.16 43.56
N SER A 404 15.16 -15.76 44.71
CA SER A 404 14.37 -16.67 45.54
C SER A 404 13.10 -17.20 44.87
N ASN A 405 12.66 -16.54 43.79
CA ASN A 405 11.53 -16.93 42.95
C ASN A 405 11.91 -17.90 41.82
N PHE A 406 13.19 -18.16 41.56
CA PHE A 406 13.59 -18.99 40.43
C PHE A 406 13.23 -20.46 40.69
N ASN A 407 12.37 -21.01 39.83
CA ASN A 407 12.10 -22.43 39.73
C ASN A 407 13.08 -23.04 38.71
N THR A 408 13.98 -23.91 39.18
CA THR A 408 15.04 -24.50 38.35
C THR A 408 14.81 -25.97 38.01
N ASN A 409 13.62 -26.52 38.27
CA ASN A 409 13.31 -27.94 38.09
C ASN A 409 13.46 -28.43 36.63
N ASN A 410 13.26 -27.53 35.66
CA ASN A 410 13.38 -27.83 34.23
C ASN A 410 14.74 -27.41 33.64
N VAL A 411 15.61 -26.77 34.43
CA VAL A 411 16.90 -26.27 33.94
C VAL A 411 17.85 -27.45 33.73
N THR A 412 18.35 -27.55 32.50
CA THR A 412 19.30 -28.60 32.08
C THR A 412 20.73 -28.08 31.95
N ASN A 413 20.90 -26.76 31.78
CA ASN A 413 22.19 -26.09 31.71
C ASN A 413 22.17 -24.82 32.58
N MET A 414 23.11 -24.74 33.51
CA MET A 414 23.34 -23.59 34.40
C MET A 414 24.85 -23.33 34.57
N ASP A 415 25.64 -23.83 33.62
CA ASP A 415 27.10 -23.69 33.67
C ASP A 415 27.47 -22.20 33.65
N SER A 416 28.50 -21.85 34.42
CA SER A 416 29.03 -20.47 34.52
C SER A 416 28.02 -19.36 34.82
N MET A 417 26.80 -19.66 35.29
CA MET A 417 25.72 -18.67 35.50
C MET A 417 26.13 -17.41 36.27
N PHE A 418 27.05 -17.54 37.23
CA PHE A 418 27.58 -16.43 38.05
C PHE A 418 29.10 -16.26 37.92
N GLN A 419 29.73 -16.89 36.92
CA GLN A 419 31.17 -16.83 36.74
C GLN A 419 31.60 -15.37 36.56
N ARG A 420 32.65 -14.95 37.28
CA ARG A 420 33.17 -13.58 37.28
C ARG A 420 32.15 -12.48 37.66
N SER A 421 30.99 -12.83 38.22
CA SER A 421 30.04 -11.84 38.76
C SER A 421 30.61 -11.11 39.99
N GLY A 422 30.12 -9.90 40.25
CA GLY A 422 30.46 -9.09 41.42
C GLY A 422 29.68 -9.42 42.69
N LEU A 423 28.92 -10.52 42.71
CA LEU A 423 27.95 -10.81 43.75
C LEU A 423 28.63 -11.05 45.09
N GLU A 424 28.36 -10.16 46.05
CA GLU A 424 28.69 -10.33 47.47
C GLU A 424 27.55 -11.01 48.22
N LYS A 425 26.31 -10.85 47.73
CA LYS A 425 25.10 -11.44 48.32
C LYS A 425 24.18 -12.03 47.24
N LEU A 426 23.95 -13.34 47.34
CA LEU A 426 22.94 -14.06 46.56
C LEU A 426 21.85 -14.58 47.49
N THR A 427 20.59 -14.25 47.21
CA THR A 427 19.43 -14.77 47.95
C THR A 427 18.76 -15.88 47.13
N LEU A 428 18.67 -17.07 47.73
CA LEU A 428 18.08 -18.27 47.13
C LEU A 428 16.70 -18.56 47.77
N GLY A 429 15.87 -19.31 47.04
CA GLY A 429 14.55 -19.77 47.48
C GLY A 429 14.65 -21.05 48.31
N GLU A 430 13.50 -21.52 48.81
CA GLU A 430 13.38 -22.82 49.52
C GLU A 430 13.41 -24.01 48.58
#